data_AF-A0A7S2RNL5-F1
#
_entry.id   AF-A0A7S2RNL5-F1
#
_cell.length_a   1.000
_cell.length_b   1.000
_cell.length_c   1.000
_cell.angle_alpha   90.00
_cell.angle_beta   90.00
_cell.angle_gamma   90.00
#
_symmetry.space_group_name_H-M   'P 1'
#
loop_
_entity.id
_entity.type
_entity.pdbx_description
1 polymer ?
#
loop_
_entity_poly.entity_id
_entity_poly.type
_entity_poly.pdbx_seq_one_letter_code
_entity_poly.pdbx_strand_id
1 'polypeptide(L)'
;SIEVVQDDREVEASHILLRIPQSADAPRVIEELEAIKSEITDFESFKLQASEKSSCPSAAKGGFLGRFKRGQMVPRFDDLAFNGEIGQVLGPIQTLYGGHLIWVSSRSNSVNGE
;
A
#
# COMPACT_ATOMS: atom_id res chain seq x y z
N SER A 1 -34.77 6.82 -2.01
CA SER A 1 -33.48 7.03 -2.69
C SER A 1 -32.39 6.75 -1.68
N ILE A 2 -31.50 5.79 -1.94
CA ILE A 2 -30.37 5.50 -1.06
C ILE A 2 -29.33 6.58 -1.35
N GLU A 3 -29.01 7.44 -0.38
CA GLU A 3 -27.86 8.32 -0.48
C GLU A 3 -26.61 7.44 -0.56
N VAL A 4 -25.98 7.41 -1.73
CA VAL A 4 -24.65 6.83 -1.87
C VAL A 4 -23.73 7.82 -1.17
N VAL A 5 -23.38 7.53 0.08
CA VAL A 5 -22.37 8.30 0.82
C VAL A 5 -21.06 8.11 0.06
N GLN A 6 -20.67 9.11 -0.74
CA GLN A 6 -19.37 9.11 -1.41
C GLN A 6 -18.30 9.28 -0.34
N ASP A 7 -17.39 8.31 -0.26
CA ASP A 7 -16.18 8.43 0.55
C ASP A 7 -15.27 9.47 -0.10
N ASP A 8 -15.32 10.70 0.41
CA ASP A 8 -14.57 11.86 -0.08
C ASP A 8 -13.15 11.92 0.46
N ARG A 9 -12.69 10.89 1.18
CA ARG A 9 -11.34 10.87 1.75
C ARG A 9 -10.28 10.66 0.68
N GLU A 10 -9.14 11.27 0.92
CA GLU A 10 -7.88 11.02 0.24
C GLU A 10 -6.92 10.31 1.20
N VAL A 11 -6.19 9.34 0.67
CA VAL A 11 -5.17 8.58 1.38
C VAL A 11 -3.82 8.91 0.76
N GLU A 12 -2.83 9.25 1.58
CA GLU A 12 -1.42 9.28 1.18
C GLU A 12 -0.74 8.00 1.65
N ALA A 13 -0.14 7.25 0.71
CA ALA A 13 0.49 5.98 1.05
C ALA A 13 1.78 5.70 0.27
N SER A 14 2.56 4.78 0.83
CA SER A 14 3.70 4.12 0.17
C SER A 14 3.46 2.61 0.13
N HIS A 15 4.10 1.91 -0.80
CA HIS A 15 4.04 0.46 -0.85
C HIS A 15 5.37 -0.22 -1.17
N ILE A 16 5.46 -1.50 -0.80
CA ILE A 16 6.48 -2.43 -1.28
C ILE A 16 5.76 -3.46 -2.14
N LEU A 17 6.16 -3.61 -3.40
CA LEU A 17 5.61 -4.59 -4.32
C LEU A 17 6.64 -5.67 -4.63
N LEU A 18 6.34 -6.93 -4.31
CA LEU A 18 7.07 -8.06 -4.86
C LEU A 18 6.25 -8.69 -5.97
N ARG A 19 6.77 -8.64 -7.21
CA ARG A 19 6.11 -9.32 -8.33
C ARG A 19 6.09 -10.82 -8.04
N ILE A 20 4.97 -11.46 -8.36
CA ILE A 20 4.89 -12.92 -8.43
C ILE A 20 5.09 -13.29 -9.91
N PRO A 21 6.26 -13.81 -10.31
CA PRO A 21 6.44 -14.38 -11.65
C PRO A 21 5.35 -15.42 -11.94
N GLN A 22 4.95 -15.60 -13.20
CA GLN A 22 4.00 -16.65 -13.58
C GLN A 22 4.45 -18.07 -13.16
N SER A 23 5.75 -18.27 -12.95
CA SER A 23 6.36 -19.53 -12.50
C SER A 23 6.61 -19.59 -10.99
N ALA A 24 6.24 -18.57 -10.22
CA ALA A 24 6.52 -18.49 -8.79
C ALA A 24 5.26 -18.77 -7.96
N ASP A 25 5.46 -19.51 -6.88
CA ASP A 25 4.41 -19.82 -5.92
C ASP A 25 4.08 -18.59 -5.07
N ALA A 26 2.80 -18.18 -5.09
CA ALA A 26 2.31 -17.06 -4.30
C ALA A 26 2.64 -17.15 -2.79
N PRO A 27 2.60 -18.32 -2.12
CA PRO A 27 3.01 -18.47 -0.72
C PRO A 27 4.43 -17.97 -0.42
N ARG A 28 5.40 -18.25 -1.29
CA ARG A 28 6.79 -17.85 -1.09
C ARG A 28 6.95 -16.32 -1.06
N VAL A 29 6.21 -15.62 -1.93
CA VAL A 29 6.24 -14.15 -1.96
C VAL A 29 5.59 -13.56 -0.71
N ILE A 30 4.55 -14.21 -0.16
CA ILE A 30 3.94 -13.78 1.10
C ILE A 30 4.92 -13.97 2.26
N GLU A 31 5.63 -15.10 2.35
CA GLU A 31 6.66 -15.33 3.36
C GLU A 31 7.79 -14.28 3.29
N GLU A 32 8.23 -13.94 2.07
CA GLU A 32 9.25 -12.90 1.87
C GLU A 32 8.77 -11.53 2.34
N LEU A 33 7.51 -11.18 2.07
CA LEU A 33 6.92 -9.95 2.57
C LEU A 33 6.78 -9.94 4.10
N GLU A 34 6.44 -11.06 4.74
CA GLU A 34 6.42 -11.14 6.21
C GLU A 34 7.82 -10.93 6.81
N ALA A 35 8.85 -11.49 6.18
CA ALA A 35 10.23 -11.26 6.59
C ALA A 35 10.59 -9.78 6.47
N ILE A 36 10.31 -9.14 5.33
CA ILE A 36 10.52 -7.70 5.14
C ILE A 36 9.76 -6.89 6.19
N LYS A 37 8.47 -7.23 6.43
CA LYS A 37 7.62 -6.55 7.43
C LYS A 37 8.23 -6.60 8.83
N SER A 38 8.85 -7.72 9.21
CA SER A 38 9.48 -7.89 10.52
C SER A 38 10.69 -6.97 10.76
N GLU A 39 11.31 -6.48 9.68
CA GLU A 39 12.45 -5.56 9.73
C GLU A 39 12.03 -4.09 9.73
N ILE A 40 10.73 -3.80 9.57
CA ILE A 40 10.18 -2.44 9.51
C ILE A 40 9.71 -2.02 10.91
N THR A 41 10.39 -1.02 11.47
CA THR A 41 10.08 -0.46 12.79
C THR A 41 9.40 0.91 12.71
N ASP A 42 9.56 1.60 11.59
CA ASP A 42 9.08 2.96 11.35
C ASP A 42 8.97 3.25 9.84
N PHE A 43 8.63 4.48 9.48
CA PHE A 43 8.51 4.87 8.08
C PHE A 43 9.85 4.96 7.34
N GLU A 44 10.95 5.28 8.02
CA GLU A 44 12.27 5.37 7.38
C GLU A 44 12.77 3.98 6.97
N SER A 45 12.65 3.00 7.86
CA SER A 45 12.93 1.60 7.57
C SER A 45 11.99 1.04 6.48
N PHE A 46 10.72 1.43 6.47
CA PHE A 46 9.81 1.10 5.36
C PHE A 46 10.33 1.61 4.02
N LYS A 47 10.73 2.90 3.95
CA LYS A 47 11.25 3.50 2.71
C LYS A 47 12.54 2.83 2.25
N LEU A 48 13.41 2.43 3.18
CA LEU A 48 14.64 1.70 2.87
C LEU A 48 14.31 0.35 2.22
N GLN A 49 13.48 -0.47 2.89
CA GLN A 49 13.02 -1.76 2.36
C GLN A 49 12.32 -1.60 1.00
N ALA A 50 11.50 -0.56 0.83
CA ALA A 50 10.87 -0.24 -0.44
C ALA A 50 11.89 0.07 -1.54
N SER A 51 12.92 0.84 -1.23
CA SER A 51 13.97 1.21 -2.19
C SER A 51 14.82 0.01 -2.62
N GLU A 52 15.06 -0.92 -1.71
CA GLU A 52 15.92 -2.09 -1.96
C GLU A 52 15.19 -3.28 -2.59
N LYS A 53 13.92 -3.52 -2.20
CA LYS A 53 13.20 -4.77 -2.53
C LYS A 53 12.06 -4.57 -3.51
N SER A 54 11.47 -3.38 -3.59
CA SER A 54 10.24 -3.18 -4.36
C SER A 54 10.50 -3.25 -5.87
N SER A 55 9.60 -3.95 -6.56
CA SER A 55 9.55 -4.10 -8.02
C SER A 55 8.80 -2.95 -8.72
N CYS A 56 8.24 -2.01 -7.96
CA CYS A 56 7.53 -0.84 -8.50
C CYS A 56 8.49 0.32 -8.77
N PRO A 57 8.33 1.12 -9.85
CA PRO A 57 9.16 2.32 -10.06
C PRO A 57 9.12 3.33 -8.90
N SER A 58 8.08 3.31 -8.06
CA SER A 58 8.02 4.12 -6.83
C SER A 58 9.09 3.75 -5.81
N ALA A 59 9.77 2.60 -5.94
CA ALA A 59 10.92 2.21 -5.12
C ALA A 59 11.95 3.32 -5.00
N ALA A 60 12.24 4.04 -6.11
CA ALA A 60 13.17 5.16 -6.14
C ALA A 60 12.77 6.34 -5.22
N LYS A 61 11.52 6.36 -4.74
CA LYS A 61 10.97 7.34 -3.80
C LYS A 61 10.47 6.68 -2.51
N GLY A 62 11.11 5.58 -2.08
CA GLY A 62 10.71 4.84 -0.88
C GLY A 62 9.30 4.24 -0.97
N GLY A 63 8.87 3.87 -2.18
CA GLY A 63 7.56 3.27 -2.43
C GLY A 63 6.41 4.28 -2.53
N PHE A 64 6.67 5.59 -2.52
CA PHE A 64 5.64 6.64 -2.47
C PHE A 64 4.69 6.61 -3.67
N LEU A 65 3.38 6.53 -3.39
CA LEU A 65 2.31 6.53 -4.40
C LEU A 65 1.60 7.88 -4.53
N GLY A 66 1.86 8.83 -3.63
CA GLY A 66 1.11 10.08 -3.59
C GLY A 66 -0.24 9.92 -2.87
N ARG A 67 -1.12 10.90 -3.12
CA ARG A 67 -2.48 10.92 -2.62
C ARG A 67 -3.45 10.34 -3.65
N PHE A 68 -4.40 9.56 -3.18
CA PHE A 68 -5.44 8.97 -4.02
C PHE A 68 -6.78 8.87 -3.27
N LYS A 69 -7.85 8.91 -4.05
CA LYS A 69 -9.24 8.72 -3.62
C LYS A 69 -9.64 7.26 -3.72
N ARG A 70 -10.73 6.92 -3.03
CA ARG A 70 -11.30 5.58 -3.03
C ARG A 70 -11.61 5.13 -4.46
N GLY A 71 -11.26 3.89 -4.78
CA GLY A 71 -11.50 3.28 -6.09
C GLY A 71 -10.44 3.59 -7.15
N GLN A 72 -9.40 4.36 -6.83
CA GLN A 72 -8.26 4.58 -7.73
C GLN A 72 -7.22 3.45 -7.67
N MET A 73 -7.24 2.66 -6.60
CA MET A 73 -6.38 1.49 -6.42
C MET A 73 -7.17 0.18 -6.62
N VAL A 74 -6.45 -0.94 -6.77
CA VAL A 74 -7.12 -2.26 -6.85
C VAL A 74 -7.89 -2.56 -5.56
N PRO A 75 -9.06 -3.25 -5.61
CA PRO A 75 -10.01 -3.30 -4.50
C PRO A 75 -9.39 -3.66 -3.14
N ARG A 76 -8.57 -4.72 -3.10
CA ARG A 76 -7.93 -5.18 -1.86
C ARG A 76 -6.90 -4.18 -1.30
N PHE A 77 -6.19 -3.47 -2.17
CA PHE A 77 -5.26 -2.41 -1.75
C PHE A 77 -6.04 -1.22 -1.22
N ASP A 78 -7.05 -0.80 -1.97
CA ASP A 78 -7.91 0.32 -1.65
C ASP A 78 -8.58 0.13 -0.28
N ASP A 79 -9.22 -1.02 -0.06
CA ASP A 79 -9.85 -1.33 1.22
C ASP A 79 -8.89 -1.26 2.40
N LEU A 80 -7.67 -1.77 2.24
CA LEU A 80 -6.67 -1.74 3.31
C LEU A 80 -6.13 -0.32 3.54
N ALA A 81 -5.87 0.42 2.47
CA ALA A 81 -5.36 1.78 2.53
C ALA A 81 -6.36 2.76 3.19
N PHE A 82 -7.66 2.55 3.04
CA PHE A 82 -8.69 3.40 3.64
C PHE A 82 -9.16 2.97 5.04
N ASN A 83 -8.98 1.70 5.42
CA ASN A 83 -9.50 1.18 6.69
C ASN A 83 -8.41 0.76 7.68
N GLY A 84 -7.18 0.47 7.25
CA GLY A 84 -6.10 0.03 8.14
C GLY A 84 -5.58 1.13 9.08
N GLU A 85 -4.63 0.80 9.96
CA GLU A 85 -4.05 1.79 10.86
C GLU A 85 -3.05 2.71 10.13
N ILE A 86 -3.08 4.01 10.46
CA ILE A 86 -2.14 5.01 9.94
C ILE A 86 -0.82 4.85 10.71
N GLY A 87 0.31 5.01 10.00
CA GLY A 87 1.64 4.91 10.62
C GLY A 87 2.06 3.48 10.97
N GLN A 88 1.39 2.49 10.37
CA GLN A 88 1.76 1.08 10.49
C GLN A 88 1.88 0.42 9.12
N VAL A 89 2.65 -0.67 9.08
CA VAL A 89 2.75 -1.53 7.91
C VAL A 89 1.56 -2.50 7.84
N LEU A 90 0.77 -2.36 6.78
CA LEU A 90 -0.41 -3.15 6.49
C LEU A 90 -0.08 -4.25 5.45
N GLY A 91 -0.77 -5.38 5.56
CA GLY A 91 -0.54 -6.56 4.72
C GLY A 91 0.33 -7.61 5.42
N PRO A 92 0.88 -8.57 4.65
CA PRO A 92 0.92 -8.65 3.19
C PRO A 92 -0.45 -8.94 2.55
N ILE A 93 -0.67 -8.40 1.36
CA ILE A 93 -1.83 -8.71 0.51
C ILE A 93 -1.40 -9.13 -0.88
N GLN A 94 -2.16 -10.04 -1.49
CA GLN A 94 -1.95 -10.44 -2.89
C GLN A 94 -2.95 -9.75 -3.82
N THR A 95 -2.45 -9.32 -4.97
CA THR A 95 -3.20 -8.74 -6.08
C THR A 95 -2.72 -9.35 -7.40
N LEU A 96 -3.31 -8.96 -8.53
CA LEU A 96 -2.84 -9.36 -9.87
C LEU A 96 -1.42 -8.87 -10.22
N TYR A 97 -0.88 -7.88 -9.50
CA TYR A 97 0.47 -7.35 -9.74
C TYR A 97 1.55 -8.05 -8.90
N GLY A 98 1.15 -8.88 -7.93
CA GLY A 98 2.05 -9.49 -6.95
C GLY A 98 1.58 -9.29 -5.51
N GLY A 99 2.50 -9.48 -4.58
CA GLY A 99 2.32 -9.24 -3.15
C GLY A 99 2.68 -7.80 -2.76
N HIS A 100 1.96 -7.23 -1.80
CA HIS A 100 2.14 -5.85 -1.35
C HIS A 100 2.20 -5.74 0.17
N LEU A 101 3.09 -4.86 0.65
CA LEU A 101 2.97 -4.19 1.95
C LEU A 101 2.62 -2.72 1.73
N ILE A 102 1.81 -2.15 2.61
CA ILE A 102 1.29 -0.78 2.47
C ILE A 102 1.61 0.00 3.74
N TRP A 103 2.08 1.24 3.61
CA TRP A 103 2.18 2.19 4.70
C TRP A 103 1.27 3.37 4.41
N VAL A 104 0.32 3.65 5.30
CA VAL A 104 -0.55 4.83 5.19
C VAL A 104 0.04 5.96 6.03
N SER A 105 0.44 7.04 5.37
CA SER A 105 1.02 8.22 6.02
C SER A 105 -0.05 9.16 6.54
N SER A 106 -1.14 9.35 5.79
CA SER A 106 -2.25 10.20 6.22
C SER A 106 -3.56 9.85 5.53
N ARG A 107 -4.66 10.24 6.16
CA ARG A 107 -5.99 10.31 5.56
C ARG A 107 -6.58 11.68 5.83
N SER A 108 -7.12 12.32 4.81
CA SER A 108 -7.79 13.62 4.91
C SER A 108 -9.10 13.58 4.17
N ASN A 109 -10.13 14.27 4.66
CA ASN A 109 -11.27 14.57 3.81
C ASN A 109 -10.82 15.48 2.68
N SER A 110 -11.26 15.21 1.46
CA SER A 110 -11.08 16.13 0.34
C SER A 110 -12.02 17.32 0.62
N VAL A 111 -11.54 18.28 1.40
CA VAL A 111 -12.23 19.56 1.53
C VAL A 111 -12.20 20.22 0.16
N ASN A 112 -13.35 20.19 -0.53
CA ASN A 112 -13.56 21.03 -1.69
C ASN A 112 -13.33 22.47 -1.21
N GLY A 113 -12.25 23.08 -1.68
CA GLY A 113 -12.02 24.50 -1.47
C GLY A 113 -13.23 25.28 -1.98
N GLU A 114 -13.65 26.24 -1.15
CA GLU A 114 -14.70 27.24 -1.42
C GLU A 114 -14.59 27.89 -2.81
#